data_AF-A0A6P5LH10-F1
#
_entry.id   AF-A0A6P5LH10-F1
#
_cell.length_a   1.000
_cell.length_b   1.000
_cell.length_c   1.000
_cell.angle_alpha   90.00
_cell.angle_beta   90.00
_cell.angle_gamma   90.00
#
_symmetry.space_group_name_H-M   'P 1'
#
loop_
_entity.id
_entity.type
_entity.pdbx_description
1 polymer ?
#
loop_
_entity_poly.entity_id
_entity_poly.type
_entity_poly.pdbx_seq_one_letter_code
_entity_poly.pdbx_strand_id
1 'polypeptide(L)'
;MFASETRTWWTGREARPSDRRKWVKVFEACDEDKKGYLSREDFKVAVVMLFGYKPTKIEADSVMTSINSNASGICLEEFIKLMEKKKAAQLHQNEIRQIFTAFDRQYRGFLTLEDFKKAFKQVAPKLSERIVLEAFRCVNF
;
A
#
# COMPACT_ATOMS: atom_id res chain seq x y z
N MET A 1 -14.23 13.80 30.78
CA MET A 1 -14.75 13.57 29.41
C MET A 1 -13.86 14.34 28.45
N PHE A 2 -12.88 13.68 27.84
CA PHE A 2 -12.13 14.23 26.70
C PHE A 2 -12.54 13.42 25.48
N ALA A 3 -13.64 13.85 24.87
CA ALA A 3 -13.98 13.47 23.50
C ALA A 3 -13.44 14.59 22.61
N SER A 4 -12.32 14.34 21.94
CA SER A 4 -11.90 15.13 20.79
C SER A 4 -10.97 14.28 19.92
N GLU A 5 -11.59 13.72 18.90
CA GLU A 5 -11.01 13.57 17.56
C GLU A 5 -9.68 12.83 17.46
N THR A 6 -9.70 11.52 17.72
CA THR A 6 -8.91 10.61 16.88
C THR A 6 -9.57 10.52 15.51
N ARG A 7 -9.54 11.65 14.78
CA ARG A 7 -9.86 11.67 13.36
C ARG A 7 -8.81 10.76 12.71
N THR A 8 -9.30 9.63 12.27
CA THR A 8 -8.58 8.51 11.68
C THR A 8 -7.59 9.03 10.63
N TRP A 9 -6.30 9.08 10.99
CA TRP A 9 -5.18 9.29 10.05
C TRP A 9 -5.15 8.25 8.91
N TRP A 10 -6.02 7.23 9.01
CA TRP A 10 -6.11 6.06 8.14
C TRP A 10 -7.30 6.09 7.16
N THR A 11 -8.24 7.03 7.28
CA THR A 11 -9.38 7.11 6.36
C THR A 11 -9.05 8.01 5.17
N GLY A 12 -8.78 7.40 4.02
CA GLY A 12 -9.01 8.04 2.73
C GLY A 12 -7.83 8.74 2.10
N ARG A 13 -6.70 8.06 1.87
CA ARG A 13 -5.87 8.41 0.71
C ARG A 13 -6.47 7.73 -0.52
N GLU A 14 -7.55 8.32 -1.01
CA GLU A 14 -8.07 8.00 -2.33
C GLU A 14 -7.00 8.27 -3.38
N ALA A 15 -7.05 7.48 -4.45
CA ALA A 15 -6.24 7.74 -5.62
C ALA A 15 -6.51 9.15 -6.14
N ARG A 16 -5.47 9.84 -6.62
CA ARG A 16 -5.71 11.16 -7.21
C ARG A 16 -6.55 10.98 -8.48
N PRO A 17 -7.43 11.93 -8.85
CA PRO A 17 -8.17 11.86 -10.11
C PRO A 17 -7.28 11.61 -11.34
N SER A 18 -6.02 12.06 -11.29
CA SER A 18 -4.98 11.77 -12.30
C SER A 18 -4.61 10.29 -12.40
N ASP A 19 -4.60 9.57 -11.29
CA ASP A 19 -4.27 8.14 -11.25
C ASP A 19 -5.40 7.32 -11.90
N ARG A 20 -6.66 7.66 -11.61
CA ARG A 20 -7.82 7.00 -12.22
C ARG A 20 -7.79 7.11 -13.74
N ARG A 21 -7.51 8.29 -14.28
CA ARG A 21 -7.39 8.49 -15.74
C ARG A 21 -6.26 7.65 -16.35
N LYS A 22 -5.15 7.49 -15.63
CA LYS A 22 -4.04 6.62 -16.06
C LYS A 22 -4.47 5.15 -16.09
N TRP A 23 -5.22 4.69 -15.09
CA TRP A 23 -5.69 3.30 -15.03
C TRP A 23 -6.68 2.98 -16.14
N VAL A 24 -7.63 3.87 -16.43
CA VAL A 24 -8.56 3.70 -17.55
C VAL A 24 -7.79 3.55 -18.87
N LYS A 25 -6.81 4.42 -19.14
CA LYS A 25 -5.99 4.31 -20.35
C LYS A 25 -5.21 3.00 -20.46
N VAL A 26 -4.68 2.50 -19.35
CA VAL A 26 -3.97 1.21 -19.34
C VAL A 26 -4.94 0.06 -19.55
N PHE A 27 -6.12 0.10 -18.95
CA PHE A 27 -7.17 -0.89 -19.18
C PHE A 27 -7.52 -0.95 -20.67
N GLU A 28 -7.83 0.20 -21.28
CA GLU A 28 -8.16 0.31 -22.72
C GLU A 28 -7.01 -0.17 -23.61
N ALA A 29 -5.76 0.06 -23.22
CA ALA A 29 -4.59 -0.41 -23.97
C ALA A 29 -4.36 -1.92 -23.86
N CYS A 30 -4.78 -2.55 -22.76
CA CYS A 30 -4.64 -3.98 -22.54
C CYS A 30 -5.87 -4.78 -23.02
N ASP A 31 -7.02 -4.13 -23.20
CA ASP A 31 -8.21 -4.73 -23.80
C ASP A 31 -8.18 -4.60 -25.33
N GLU A 32 -7.23 -5.28 -25.96
CA GLU A 32 -6.91 -5.15 -27.40
C GLU A 32 -8.14 -5.35 -28.32
N ASP A 33 -9.01 -6.30 -27.96
CA ASP A 33 -10.22 -6.64 -28.73
C ASP A 33 -11.48 -5.88 -28.28
N LYS A 34 -11.35 -4.93 -27.34
CA LYS A 34 -12.48 -4.19 -26.73
C LYS A 34 -13.55 -5.11 -26.15
N LYS A 35 -13.12 -6.17 -25.46
CA LYS A 35 -13.97 -7.17 -24.81
C LYS A 35 -14.75 -6.58 -23.64
N GLY A 36 -14.28 -5.45 -23.10
CA GLY A 36 -14.79 -4.84 -21.87
C GLY A 36 -14.25 -5.49 -20.60
N TYR A 37 -13.28 -6.41 -20.72
CA TYR A 37 -12.65 -7.09 -19.58
C TYR A 37 -11.20 -7.48 -19.89
N LEU A 38 -10.39 -7.59 -18.83
CA LEU A 38 -9.02 -8.10 -18.91
C LEU A 38 -8.98 -9.58 -18.56
N SER A 39 -8.35 -10.38 -19.43
CA SER A 39 -7.95 -11.74 -19.09
C SER A 39 -6.85 -11.74 -18.02
N ARG A 40 -6.42 -12.93 -17.58
CA ARG A 40 -5.32 -13.10 -16.62
C ARG A 40 -3.98 -12.61 -17.16
N GLU A 41 -3.79 -12.74 -18.45
CA GLU A 41 -2.59 -12.32 -19.14
C GLU A 41 -2.62 -10.79 -19.34
N ASP A 42 -3.76 -10.25 -19.77
CA ASP A 42 -3.96 -8.79 -19.94
C ASP A 42 -3.78 -8.05 -18.61
N PHE A 43 -4.33 -8.60 -17.51
CA PHE A 43 -4.16 -8.05 -16.17
C PHE A 43 -2.68 -7.99 -15.74
N LYS A 44 -1.89 -9.03 -16.04
CA LYS A 44 -0.45 -9.01 -15.72
C LYS A 44 0.28 -7.91 -16.48
N VAL A 45 -0.04 -7.73 -17.77
CA VAL A 45 0.52 -6.65 -18.59
C VAL A 45 0.16 -5.29 -17.99
N ALA A 46 -1.10 -5.10 -17.62
CA ALA A 46 -1.57 -3.87 -16.98
C ALA A 46 -0.81 -3.56 -15.66
N VAL A 47 -0.56 -4.57 -14.82
CA VAL A 47 0.23 -4.38 -13.58
C VAL A 47 1.69 -4.01 -13.87
N VAL A 48 2.31 -4.61 -14.90
CA VAL A 48 3.66 -4.22 -15.34
C VAL A 48 3.67 -2.77 -15.79
N MET A 49 2.70 -2.33 -16.60
CA MET A 49 2.64 -0.94 -17.08
C MET A 49 2.41 0.08 -15.96
N LEU A 50 1.66 -0.28 -14.92
CA LEU A 50 1.31 0.64 -13.83
C LEU A 50 2.32 0.67 -12.69
N PHE A 51 2.91 -0.47 -12.36
CA PHE A 51 3.73 -0.65 -11.16
C PHE A 51 5.13 -1.18 -11.44
N GLY A 52 5.47 -1.51 -12.69
CA GLY A 52 6.82 -1.87 -13.11
C GLY A 52 7.28 -3.25 -12.67
N TYR A 53 6.38 -4.13 -12.24
CA TYR A 53 6.72 -5.50 -11.86
C TYR A 53 5.72 -6.51 -12.43
N LYS A 54 6.21 -7.73 -12.68
CA LYS A 54 5.38 -8.85 -13.15
C LYS A 54 4.76 -9.56 -11.95
N PRO A 55 3.42 -9.63 -11.85
CA PRO A 55 2.76 -10.40 -10.80
C PRO A 55 3.16 -11.87 -10.84
N THR A 56 3.32 -12.45 -9.65
CA THR A 56 3.49 -13.90 -9.49
C THR A 56 2.21 -14.64 -9.86
N LYS A 57 2.33 -15.96 -10.07
CA LYS A 57 1.17 -16.85 -10.28
C LYS A 57 0.15 -16.69 -9.14
N ILE A 58 0.63 -16.69 -7.89
CA ILE A 58 -0.20 -16.62 -6.69
C ILE A 58 -0.93 -15.27 -6.60
N GLU A 59 -0.24 -14.16 -6.85
CA GLU A 59 -0.89 -12.83 -6.84
C GLU A 59 -1.98 -12.72 -7.91
N ALA A 60 -1.70 -13.16 -9.15
CA ALA A 60 -2.67 -13.11 -10.23
C ALA A 60 -3.87 -14.03 -9.95
N ASP A 61 -3.63 -15.24 -9.45
CA ASP A 61 -4.70 -16.20 -9.12
C ASP A 61 -5.55 -15.71 -7.95
N SER A 62 -4.93 -15.10 -6.94
CA SER A 62 -5.65 -14.49 -5.82
C SER A 62 -6.56 -13.37 -6.26
N VAL A 63 -6.11 -12.50 -7.17
CA VAL A 63 -6.95 -11.44 -7.74
C VAL A 63 -8.10 -12.04 -8.55
N MET A 64 -7.81 -12.99 -9.44
CA MET A 64 -8.84 -13.61 -10.27
C MET A 64 -9.90 -14.37 -9.47
N THR A 65 -9.49 -15.02 -8.38
CA THR A 65 -10.43 -15.73 -7.50
C THR A 65 -11.25 -14.78 -6.63
N SER A 66 -10.73 -13.58 -6.33
CA SER A 66 -11.44 -12.56 -5.54
C SER A 66 -12.55 -11.84 -6.31
N ILE A 67 -12.57 -12.00 -7.63
CA ILE A 67 -13.57 -11.46 -8.54
C ILE A 67 -14.64 -12.53 -8.75
N ASN A 68 -15.90 -12.12 -8.94
CA ASN A 68 -17.02 -13.03 -9.05
C ASN A 68 -16.76 -14.18 -10.05
N SER A 69 -16.96 -15.41 -9.59
CA SER A 69 -16.58 -16.67 -10.24
C SER A 69 -17.23 -16.94 -11.62
N ASN A 70 -18.20 -16.10 -12.01
CA ASN A 70 -18.93 -16.21 -13.28
C ASN A 70 -18.49 -15.19 -14.33
N ALA A 71 -17.51 -14.32 -14.01
CA ALA A 71 -17.03 -13.31 -14.93
C ALA A 71 -15.96 -13.87 -15.88
N SER A 72 -16.00 -13.49 -17.15
CA SER A 72 -15.01 -13.87 -18.17
C SER A 72 -13.62 -13.27 -17.93
N GLY A 73 -13.51 -12.30 -17.02
CA GLY A 73 -12.28 -11.61 -16.62
C GLY A 73 -12.60 -10.39 -15.76
N ILE A 74 -11.64 -9.48 -15.64
CA ILE A 74 -11.73 -8.29 -14.77
C ILE A 74 -12.35 -7.12 -15.55
N CYS A 75 -13.50 -6.60 -15.14
CA CYS A 75 -14.07 -5.41 -15.79
C CYS A 75 -13.35 -4.11 -15.39
N LEU A 76 -13.66 -3.00 -16.06
CA LEU A 76 -13.01 -1.71 -15.78
C LEU A 76 -13.20 -1.26 -14.33
N GLU A 77 -14.41 -1.38 -13.80
CA GLU A 77 -14.74 -0.98 -12.42
C GLU A 77 -13.99 -1.82 -11.39
N GLU A 78 -13.89 -3.12 -11.62
CA GLU A 78 -13.11 -4.04 -10.78
C GLU A 78 -11.62 -3.73 -10.86
N PHE A 79 -11.11 -3.50 -12.07
CA PHE A 79 -9.72 -3.12 -12.29
C PHE A 79 -9.36 -1.84 -11.53
N ILE A 80 -10.18 -0.80 -11.62
CA ILE A 80 -9.96 0.46 -10.89
C ILE A 80 -9.89 0.21 -9.38
N LYS A 81 -10.85 -0.54 -8.81
CA LYS A 81 -10.85 -0.86 -7.37
C LYS A 81 -9.58 -1.61 -6.94
N LEU A 82 -9.11 -2.54 -7.77
CA LEU A 82 -7.86 -3.26 -7.52
C LEU A 82 -6.66 -2.32 -7.55
N MET A 83 -6.59 -1.41 -8.53
CA MET A 83 -5.50 -0.44 -8.65
C MET A 83 -5.51 0.55 -7.47
N GLU A 84 -6.69 0.99 -7.01
CA GLU A 84 -6.86 1.83 -5.82
C GLU A 84 -6.31 1.15 -4.58
N LYS A 85 -6.78 -0.07 -4.28
CA LYS A 85 -6.32 -0.85 -3.13
C LYS A 85 -4.81 -1.06 -3.18
N LYS A 86 -4.28 -1.40 -4.35
CA LYS A 86 -2.83 -1.63 -4.55
C LYS A 86 -2.01 -0.36 -4.37
N LYS A 87 -2.48 0.76 -4.92
CA LYS A 87 -1.82 2.07 -4.79
C LYS A 87 -1.81 2.52 -3.34
N ALA A 88 -2.91 2.37 -2.62
CA ALA A 88 -3.00 2.66 -1.19
C ALA A 88 -2.03 1.81 -0.37
N ALA A 89 -1.97 0.50 -0.65
CA ALA A 89 -1.02 -0.40 0.02
C ALA A 89 0.45 -0.01 -0.26
N GLN A 90 0.80 0.35 -1.50
CA GLN A 90 2.15 0.83 -1.84
C GLN A 90 2.51 2.15 -1.15
N LEU A 91 1.57 3.10 -1.09
CA LEU A 91 1.78 4.36 -0.38
C LEU A 91 2.05 4.10 1.10
N HIS A 92 1.24 3.24 1.73
CA HIS A 92 1.41 2.87 3.12
C HIS A 92 2.77 2.20 3.39
N GLN A 93 3.18 1.25 2.55
CA GLN A 93 4.50 0.60 2.67
C GLN A 93 5.65 1.59 2.46
N ASN A 94 5.53 2.50 1.50
CA ASN A 94 6.53 3.55 1.28
C ASN A 94 6.63 4.51 2.48
N GLU A 95 5.51 4.86 3.12
CA GLU A 95 5.53 5.69 4.33
C GLU A 95 6.22 4.99 5.49
N ILE A 96 5.89 3.72 5.75
CA ILE A 96 6.57 2.91 6.77
C ILE A 96 8.08 2.88 6.48
N ARG A 97 8.46 2.62 5.22
CA ARG A 97 9.87 2.59 4.81
C ARG A 97 10.56 3.93 5.02
N GLN A 98 9.93 5.04 4.65
CA GLN A 98 10.49 6.38 4.84
C GLN A 98 10.67 6.72 6.31
N ILE A 99 9.66 6.42 7.14
CA ILE A 99 9.72 6.60 8.59
C ILE A 99 10.86 5.76 9.18
N PHE A 100 10.93 4.49 8.79
CA PHE A 100 11.98 3.59 9.23
C PHE A 100 13.38 4.10 8.84
N THR A 101 13.57 4.49 7.58
CA THR A 101 14.84 5.05 7.10
C THR A 101 15.21 6.35 7.82
N ALA A 102 14.24 7.19 8.18
CA ALA A 102 14.51 8.39 8.98
C ALA A 102 15.02 8.06 10.39
N PHE A 103 14.61 6.92 10.96
CA PHE A 103 15.06 6.46 12.28
C PHE A 103 16.35 5.63 12.23
N ASP A 104 16.59 4.85 11.17
CA ASP A 104 17.80 4.05 10.97
C ASP A 104 18.95 4.91 10.42
N ARG A 105 19.41 5.87 11.23
CA ARG A 105 20.45 6.84 10.84
C ARG A 105 21.78 6.21 10.45
N GLN A 106 22.04 4.98 10.89
CA GLN A 106 23.26 4.24 10.58
C GLN A 106 23.06 3.26 9.41
N TYR A 107 21.88 3.22 8.78
CA TYR A 107 21.53 2.35 7.65
C TYR A 107 21.83 0.87 7.90
N ARG A 108 21.59 0.38 9.13
CA ARG A 108 21.88 -1.01 9.49
C ARG A 108 20.78 -1.98 9.07
N GLY A 109 19.61 -1.47 8.65
CA GLY A 109 18.44 -2.26 8.33
C GLY A 109 17.62 -2.70 9.55
N PHE A 110 17.98 -2.25 10.75
CA PHE A 110 17.26 -2.51 12.00
C PHE A 110 17.39 -1.32 12.97
N LEU A 111 16.34 -1.10 13.77
CA LEU A 111 16.33 -0.09 14.83
C LEU A 111 16.71 -0.74 16.15
N THR A 112 17.77 -0.23 16.79
CA THR A 112 18.07 -0.59 18.18
C THR A 112 17.16 0.18 19.12
N LEU A 113 17.09 -0.26 20.38
CA LEU A 113 16.42 0.49 21.43
C LEU A 113 16.99 1.92 21.56
N GLU A 114 18.29 2.10 21.33
CA GLU A 114 18.91 3.43 21.40
C GLU A 114 18.44 4.33 20.26
N ASP A 115 18.33 3.82 19.03
CA ASP A 115 17.79 4.58 17.90
C ASP A 115 16.34 4.98 18.15
N PHE A 116 15.54 4.04 18.67
CA PHE A 116 14.15 4.26 19.03
C PHE A 116 14.01 5.31 20.16
N LYS A 117 14.86 5.27 21.19
CA LYS A 117 14.90 6.31 22.23
C LYS A 117 15.28 7.69 21.66
N LYS A 118 16.32 7.76 20.81
CA LYS A 118 16.78 9.00 20.19
C LYS A 118 15.71 9.62 19.28
N ALA A 119 15.02 8.77 18.53
CA ALA A 119 13.87 9.10 17.71
C ALA A 119 12.74 9.74 18.53
N PHE A 120 12.27 9.05 19.57
CA PHE A 120 11.16 9.52 20.41
C PHE A 120 11.49 10.79 21.19
N LYS A 121 12.74 10.97 21.62
CA LYS A 121 13.19 12.23 22.23
C LYS A 121 13.02 13.44 21.29
N GLN A 122 13.14 13.25 19.97
CA GLN A 122 12.98 14.32 18.99
C GLN A 122 11.50 14.58 18.66
N VAL A 123 10.71 13.52 18.45
CA VAL A 123 9.31 13.66 17.98
C VAL A 123 8.28 13.77 19.11
N ALA A 124 8.60 13.28 20.30
CA ALA A 124 7.70 13.25 21.45
C ALA A 124 8.47 13.38 22.79
N PRO A 125 9.16 14.52 23.02
CA PRO A 125 10.05 14.71 24.18
C PRO A 125 9.36 14.61 25.54
N LYS A 126 8.03 14.72 25.58
CA LYS A 126 7.22 14.62 26.81
C LYS A 126 6.90 13.17 27.22
N LEU A 127 7.11 12.19 26.33
CA LEU A 127 6.91 10.79 26.68
C LEU A 127 8.04 10.31 27.58
N SER A 128 7.67 9.62 28.66
CA SER A 128 8.65 9.06 29.58
C SER A 128 9.41 7.92 28.94
N GLU A 129 10.68 7.76 29.31
CA GLU A 129 11.53 6.68 28.80
C GLU A 129 10.93 5.29 29.07
N ARG A 130 10.17 5.13 30.16
CA ARG A 130 9.45 3.90 30.48
C ARG A 130 8.41 3.55 29.42
N ILE A 131 7.59 4.51 28.97
CA ILE A 131 6.58 4.28 27.93
C ILE A 131 7.26 3.91 26.60
N VAL A 132 8.36 4.58 26.27
CA VAL A 132 9.14 4.29 25.05
C VAL A 132 9.74 2.87 25.11
N LEU A 133 10.24 2.45 26.27
CA LEU A 133 10.74 1.09 26.50
C LEU A 133 9.65 0.03 26.37
N GLU A 134 8.49 0.26 26.98
CA GLU A 134 7.34 -0.66 26.88
C GLU A 134 6.85 -0.77 25.43
N ALA A 135 6.76 0.35 24.71
CA ALA A 135 6.40 0.35 23.29
C ALA A 135 7.38 -0.47 22.45
N PHE A 136 8.69 -0.32 22.67
CA PHE A 136 9.71 -1.08 21.93
C PHE A 136 9.60 -2.60 22.19
N ARG A 137 9.29 -3.01 23.43
CA ARG A 137 9.09 -4.42 23.78
C ARG A 137 7.89 -5.04 23.07
N CYS A 138 6.87 -4.27 22.72
CA CYS A 138 5.72 -4.78 21.98
C CYS A 138 6.02 -5.05 20.49
N VAL A 139 7.16 -4.56 19.95
CA VAL A 139 7.47 -4.65 18.51
C VAL A 139 8.53 -5.70 18.19
N ASN A 140 9.35 -6.12 19.16
CA ASN A 140 10.32 -7.21 18.99
C ASN A 140 9.71 -8.53 19.47
N PHE A 141 9.41 -9.44 18.53
CA PHE A 141 9.13 -10.86 18.78
C PHE A 141 10.36 -11.71 18.46
#